data_AF-A0A8X7S0T1-F1
#
_entry.id   AF-A0A8X7S0T1-F1
#
_cell.length_a   1.000
_cell.length_b   1.000
_cell.length_c   1.000
_cell.angle_alpha   90.00
_cell.angle_beta   90.00
_cell.angle_gamma   90.00
#
_symmetry.space_group_name_H-M   'P 1'
#
loop_
_entity.id
_entity.type
_entity.pdbx_description
1 polymer ?
#
loop_
_entity_poly.entity_id
_entity_poly.type
_entity_poly.pdbx_seq_one_letter_code
_entity_poly.pdbx_strand_id
1 'polypeptide(L)'
;MATNLPWELDAAMLRRLEKRILVPLPDPEARRGMFEMLLPSQPGDEPLPHDVLVEKLEGYSGSDIRILCKEAAMQPLRRTLAVLEDTEDIVPEDELPKVGAILPEDIDRALSNTRPSAHLHAHLYDRFNDDYGSHILK
;
A
#
# COMPACT_ATOMS: atom_id res chain seq x y z
N MET A 1 4.58 22.55 1.11
CA MET A 1 5.82 21.81 0.77
C MET A 1 5.70 20.41 1.36
N ALA A 2 6.26 19.39 0.72
CA ALA A 2 6.38 18.03 1.26
C ALA A 2 7.85 17.59 1.12
N THR A 3 8.39 16.91 2.13
CA THR A 3 9.76 16.37 2.13
C THR A 3 9.83 15.12 2.99
N ASN A 4 10.70 14.18 2.62
CA ASN A 4 11.05 12.99 3.39
C ASN A 4 12.39 13.13 4.15
N LEU A 5 13.09 14.26 4.01
CA LEU A 5 14.36 14.55 4.70
C LEU A 5 14.26 15.92 5.42
N PRO A 6 13.40 16.04 6.44
CA PRO A 6 13.13 17.33 7.07
C PRO A 6 14.35 17.91 7.84
N TRP A 7 15.27 17.07 8.30
CA TRP A 7 16.49 17.47 8.99
C TRP A 7 17.56 18.08 8.08
N GLU A 8 17.41 17.97 6.75
CA GLU A 8 18.31 18.62 5.78
C GLU A 8 17.87 20.06 5.43
N LEU A 9 16.75 20.52 5.98
CA LEU A 9 16.26 21.88 5.75
C LEU A 9 17.10 22.90 6.51
N ASP A 10 17.54 23.94 5.79
CA ASP A 10 18.27 25.04 6.43
C ASP A 10 17.36 25.90 7.35
N ALA A 11 17.99 26.68 8.23
CA ALA A 11 17.30 27.53 9.18
C ALA A 11 16.48 28.66 8.53
N ALA A 12 16.81 29.09 7.30
CA ALA A 12 16.04 30.12 6.61
C ALA A 12 14.73 29.54 6.05
N MET A 13 14.77 28.33 5.52
CA MET A 13 13.62 27.59 5.02
C MET A 13 12.70 27.20 6.18
N LEU A 14 13.25 26.68 7.29
CA LEU A 14 12.47 26.36 8.49
C LEU A 14 11.66 27.58 8.96
N ARG A 15 12.28 28.77 9.01
CA ARG A 15 11.58 30.02 9.40
C ARG A 15 10.43 30.41 8.47
N ARG A 16 10.52 30.12 7.17
CA ARG A 16 9.45 30.41 6.19
C ARG A 16 8.29 29.42 6.26
N LEU A 17 8.51 28.24 6.83
CA LEU A 17 7.48 27.21 7.00
C LEU A 17 6.74 27.43 8.32
N GLU A 18 5.63 28.18 8.26
CA GLU A 18 4.80 28.54 9.41
C GLU A 18 4.15 27.34 10.11
N LYS A 19 3.82 26.30 9.33
CA LYS A 19 3.26 25.03 9.81
C LYS A 19 4.07 23.85 9.32
N ARG A 20 4.39 22.93 10.23
CA ARG A 20 5.18 21.73 10.00
C ARG A 20 4.43 20.55 10.62
N ILE A 21 3.72 19.80 9.80
CA ILE A 21 2.83 18.73 10.26
C ILE A 21 3.49 17.40 9.91
N LEU A 22 3.75 16.58 10.92
CA LEU A 22 4.13 15.19 10.71
C LEU A 22 2.92 14.40 10.18
N VAL A 23 3.09 13.77 9.03
CA VAL A 23 2.13 12.81 8.48
C VAL A 23 2.58 11.41 8.93
N PRO A 24 1.89 10.77 9.88
CA PRO A 24 2.31 9.46 10.40
C PRO A 24 2.02 8.33 9.39
N LEU A 25 2.49 7.13 9.72
CA LEU A 25 2.07 5.91 9.04
C LEU A 25 0.56 5.69 9.21
N PRO A 26 -0.11 5.02 8.24
CA PRO A 26 -1.53 4.74 8.34
C PRO A 26 -1.82 3.85 9.56
N ASP A 27 -2.82 4.23 10.35
CA ASP A 27 -3.35 3.45 11.45
C ASP A 27 -4.19 2.24 10.94
N PRO A 28 -4.64 1.31 11.81
CA PRO A 28 -5.40 0.14 11.38
C PRO A 28 -6.65 0.47 10.55
N GLU A 29 -7.38 1.52 10.90
CA GLU A 29 -8.60 1.93 10.21
C GLU A 29 -8.28 2.48 8.81
N ALA A 30 -7.26 3.32 8.71
CA ALA A 30 -6.74 3.81 7.43
C ALA A 30 -6.25 2.66 6.55
N ARG A 31 -5.52 1.68 7.11
CA ARG A 31 -5.06 0.49 6.36
C ARG A 31 -6.23 -0.32 5.81
N ARG A 32 -7.31 -0.49 6.60
CA ARG A 32 -8.54 -1.16 6.12
C ARG A 32 -9.17 -0.39 4.96
N GLY A 33 -9.39 0.91 5.12
CA GLY A 33 -10.00 1.74 4.06
C GLY A 33 -9.16 1.74 2.78
N MET A 34 -7.83 1.67 2.90
CA MET A 34 -6.95 1.51 1.74
C MET A 34 -7.16 0.17 1.03
N PHE A 35 -7.33 -0.94 1.75
CA PHE A 35 -7.62 -2.23 1.13
C PHE A 35 -8.97 -2.24 0.42
N GLU A 36 -10.02 -1.75 1.07
CA GLU A 36 -11.36 -1.68 0.49
C GLU A 36 -11.39 -0.83 -0.79
N MET A 37 -10.59 0.25 -0.81
CA MET A 37 -10.46 1.12 -1.97
C MET A 37 -9.61 0.50 -3.10
N LEU A 38 -8.50 -0.15 -2.76
CA LEU A 38 -7.51 -0.61 -3.74
C LEU A 38 -7.79 -2.02 -4.27
N LEU A 39 -8.43 -2.87 -3.47
CA LEU A 39 -8.83 -4.24 -3.79
C LEU A 39 -10.36 -4.39 -3.61
N PRO A 40 -11.18 -3.71 -4.43
CA PRO A 40 -12.63 -3.78 -4.31
C PRO A 40 -13.13 -5.19 -4.64
N SER A 41 -13.91 -5.80 -3.74
CA SER A 41 -14.57 -7.09 -3.98
C SER A 41 -15.59 -6.98 -5.12
N GLN A 42 -15.64 -8.01 -5.98
CA GLN A 42 -16.70 -8.16 -6.96
C GLN A 42 -17.83 -9.06 -6.44
N PRO A 43 -19.06 -8.94 -6.99
CA PRO A 43 -20.15 -9.86 -6.65
C PRO A 43 -19.76 -11.32 -6.94
N GLY A 44 -19.75 -12.15 -5.91
CA GLY A 44 -19.40 -13.57 -6.00
C GLY A 44 -17.97 -13.91 -5.56
N ASP A 45 -17.16 -12.91 -5.23
CA ASP A 45 -15.83 -13.13 -4.65
C ASP A 45 -15.94 -13.62 -3.20
N GLU A 46 -15.00 -14.47 -2.80
CA GLU A 46 -14.81 -14.80 -1.39
C GLU A 46 -14.26 -13.55 -0.66
N PRO A 47 -14.79 -13.20 0.53
CA PRO A 47 -14.31 -12.03 1.25
C PRO A 47 -12.85 -12.19 1.65
N LEU A 48 -12.04 -11.18 1.34
CA LEU A 48 -10.65 -11.14 1.78
C LEU A 48 -10.59 -10.93 3.31
N PRO A 49 -9.65 -11.59 4.03
CA PRO A 49 -9.55 -11.49 5.48
C PRO A 49 -8.87 -10.18 5.91
N HIS A 50 -9.54 -9.04 5.69
CA HIS A 50 -8.98 -7.70 5.92
C HIS A 50 -8.45 -7.49 7.34
N ASP A 51 -9.07 -8.08 8.37
CA ASP A 51 -8.65 -7.94 9.77
C ASP A 51 -7.22 -8.45 9.97
N VAL A 52 -6.93 -9.65 9.48
CA VAL A 52 -5.60 -10.27 9.57
C VAL A 52 -4.57 -9.50 8.73
N LEU A 53 -4.99 -8.98 7.58
CA LEU A 53 -4.11 -8.21 6.70
C LEU A 53 -3.72 -6.86 7.32
N VAL A 54 -4.66 -6.17 7.96
CA VAL A 54 -4.42 -4.89 8.63
C VAL A 54 -3.38 -5.03 9.75
N GLU A 55 -3.36 -6.15 10.46
CA GLU A 55 -2.36 -6.46 11.48
C GLU A 55 -1.00 -6.76 10.84
N LYS A 56 -0.95 -7.59 9.79
CA LYS A 56 0.30 -7.94 9.08
C LYS A 56 1.02 -6.73 8.46
N LEU A 57 0.31 -5.63 8.20
CA LEU A 57 0.84 -4.43 7.56
C LEU A 57 1.27 -3.32 8.53
N GLU A 58 1.47 -3.63 9.80
CA GLU A 58 2.11 -2.70 10.72
C GLU A 58 3.49 -2.24 10.18
N GLY A 59 3.75 -0.93 10.22
CA GLY A 59 4.99 -0.35 9.71
C GLY A 59 5.04 -0.07 8.20
N TYR A 60 4.02 -0.46 7.43
CA TYR A 60 3.92 -0.16 6.00
C TYR A 60 3.49 1.29 5.79
N SER A 61 4.13 1.99 4.86
CA SER A 61 3.64 3.27 4.37
C SER A 61 2.45 3.08 3.42
N GLY A 62 1.66 4.12 3.20
CA GLY A 62 0.58 4.05 2.21
C GLY A 62 1.07 3.72 0.79
N SER A 63 2.33 4.02 0.46
CA SER A 63 2.93 3.62 -0.82
C SER A 63 3.27 2.13 -0.86
N ASP A 64 3.80 1.57 0.24
CA ASP A 64 4.07 0.13 0.35
C ASP A 64 2.76 -0.67 0.20
N ILE A 65 1.69 -0.24 0.87
CA ILE A 65 0.36 -0.86 0.78
C ILE A 65 -0.16 -0.83 -0.66
N ARG A 66 -0.04 0.30 -1.37
CA ARG A 66 -0.43 0.38 -2.78
C ARG A 66 0.34 -0.58 -3.68
N ILE A 67 1.64 -0.71 -3.47
CA ILE A 67 2.48 -1.64 -4.24
C ILE A 67 2.04 -3.07 -3.97
N LEU A 68 1.79 -3.42 -2.70
CA LEU A 68 1.29 -4.73 -2.30
C LEU A 68 -0.06 -5.05 -2.95
N CYS A 69 -1.04 -4.14 -2.87
CA CYS A 69 -2.34 -4.33 -3.51
C CYS A 69 -2.21 -4.50 -5.02
N LYS A 70 -1.34 -3.72 -5.66
CA LYS A 70 -1.06 -3.87 -7.10
C LYS A 70 -0.47 -5.24 -7.43
N GLU A 71 0.49 -5.73 -6.64
CA GLU A 71 1.09 -7.05 -6.87
C GLU A 71 0.08 -8.19 -6.64
N ALA A 72 -0.80 -8.06 -5.65
CA ALA A 72 -1.89 -9.01 -5.42
C ALA A 72 -2.89 -9.01 -6.60
N ALA A 73 -3.30 -7.83 -7.08
CA ALA A 73 -4.22 -7.69 -8.21
C ALA A 73 -3.65 -8.20 -9.54
N MET A 74 -2.33 -8.30 -9.66
CA MET A 74 -1.68 -8.89 -10.85
C MET A 74 -1.68 -10.42 -10.85
N GLN A 75 -1.88 -11.10 -9.71
CA GLN A 75 -1.81 -12.56 -9.66
C GLN A 75 -2.91 -13.26 -10.46
N PRO A 76 -4.20 -12.84 -10.39
CA PRO A 76 -5.24 -13.45 -11.22
C PRO A 76 -4.95 -13.31 -12.71
N LEU A 77 -4.44 -12.14 -13.14
CA LEU A 77 -4.04 -11.92 -14.51
C LEU A 77 -2.88 -12.85 -14.93
N ARG A 78 -1.87 -13.02 -14.09
CA ARG A 78 -0.75 -13.95 -14.36
C ARG A 78 -1.24 -15.40 -14.50
N ARG A 79 -2.20 -15.84 -13.67
CA ARG A 79 -2.82 -17.17 -13.80
C ARG A 79 -3.55 -17.32 -15.14
N THR A 80 -4.37 -16.34 -15.51
CA THR A 80 -5.10 -16.35 -16.78
C THR A 80 -4.15 -16.38 -17.98
N LEU A 81 -3.09 -15.58 -17.96
CA LEU A 81 -2.08 -15.56 -19.03
C LEU A 81 -1.34 -16.91 -19.14
N ALA A 82 -0.98 -17.53 -18.01
CA ALA A 82 -0.32 -18.84 -18.03
C ALA A 82 -1.18 -19.94 -18.67
N VAL A 83 -2.50 -19.92 -18.47
CA VAL A 83 -3.44 -20.85 -19.14
C VAL A 83 -3.49 -20.60 -20.65
N LEU A 84 -3.50 -19.33 -21.06
CA LEU A 84 -3.49 -18.96 -22.47
C LEU A 84 -2.19 -19.34 -23.17
N GLU A 85 -1.04 -19.20 -22.50
CA GLU A 85 0.26 -19.62 -23.04
C GLU A 85 0.39 -21.14 -23.21
N ASP A 86 -0.30 -21.93 -22.39
CA ASP A 86 -0.35 -23.39 -22.48
C ASP A 86 -1.36 -23.88 -23.54
N THR A 87 -2.20 -22.97 -24.06
CA THR A 87 -3.16 -23.28 -25.13
C THR A 87 -2.47 -23.07 -26.48
N GLU A 88 -2.26 -24.14 -27.26
CA GLU A 88 -1.57 -24.08 -28.56
C GLU A 88 -2.40 -23.41 -29.68
N ASP A 89 -3.71 -23.24 -29.45
CA ASP A 89 -4.66 -22.70 -30.43
C ASP A 89 -4.90 -21.19 -30.24
N ILE A 90 -5.18 -20.50 -31.35
CA ILE A 90 -5.63 -19.10 -31.32
C ILE A 90 -7.03 -19.07 -30.70
N VAL A 91 -7.13 -18.60 -29.46
CA VAL A 91 -8.41 -18.44 -28.75
C VAL A 91 -9.14 -17.21 -29.31
N PRO A 92 -10.39 -17.35 -29.81
CA PRO A 92 -11.24 -16.22 -30.19
C PRO A 92 -11.45 -15.24 -29.02
N GLU A 93 -11.62 -13.95 -29.32
CA GLU A 93 -11.76 -12.91 -28.28
C GLU A 93 -12.96 -13.14 -27.34
N ASP A 94 -14.04 -13.71 -27.86
CA ASP A 94 -15.27 -14.07 -27.13
C ASP A 94 -15.12 -15.28 -26.20
N GLU A 95 -14.07 -16.09 -26.40
CA GLU A 95 -13.75 -17.26 -25.59
C GLU A 95 -12.60 -17.02 -24.60
N LEU A 96 -12.07 -15.79 -24.54
CA LEU A 96 -10.98 -15.47 -23.62
C LEU A 96 -11.41 -15.71 -22.16
N PRO A 97 -10.58 -16.44 -21.38
CA PRO A 97 -10.84 -16.66 -19.97
C PRO A 97 -10.85 -15.31 -19.25
N LYS A 98 -11.90 -15.08 -18.47
CA LYS A 98 -11.99 -13.88 -17.63
C LYS A 98 -10.90 -13.91 -16.57
N VAL A 99 -10.39 -12.74 -16.22
CA VAL A 99 -9.51 -12.59 -15.07
C VAL A 99 -10.29 -12.99 -13.81
N GLY A 100 -9.76 -13.96 -13.08
CA GLY A 100 -10.39 -14.46 -11.86
C GLY A 100 -10.32 -13.48 -10.69
N ALA A 101 -10.94 -13.85 -9.58
CA ALA A 101 -10.85 -13.11 -8.32
C ALA A 101 -9.43 -13.16 -7.72
N ILE A 102 -9.14 -12.21 -6.84
CA ILE A 102 -7.94 -12.22 -6.00
C ILE A 102 -8.17 -13.22 -4.86
N LEU A 103 -7.24 -14.17 -4.72
CA LEU A 103 -7.29 -15.19 -3.68
C LEU A 103 -6.48 -14.75 -2.45
N PRO A 104 -6.78 -15.27 -1.24
CA PRO A 104 -5.98 -14.97 -0.04
C PRO A 104 -4.49 -15.28 -0.22
N GLU A 105 -4.15 -16.35 -0.94
CA GLU A 105 -2.78 -16.74 -1.27
C GLU A 105 -2.01 -15.70 -2.12
N ASP A 106 -2.72 -14.91 -2.93
CA ASP A 106 -2.12 -13.84 -3.74
C ASP A 106 -1.59 -12.72 -2.87
N ILE A 107 -2.27 -12.47 -1.76
CA ILE A 107 -1.90 -11.46 -0.79
C ILE A 107 -0.69 -11.93 0.01
N ASP A 108 -0.66 -13.20 0.44
CA ASP A 108 0.52 -13.78 1.09
C ASP A 108 1.75 -13.77 0.17
N ARG A 109 1.55 -14.04 -1.13
CA ARG A 109 2.61 -13.90 -2.13
C ARG A 109 3.06 -12.45 -2.29
N ALA A 110 2.13 -11.50 -2.36
CA ALA A 110 2.45 -10.08 -2.42
C ALA A 110 3.22 -9.61 -1.17
N LEU A 111 2.82 -10.05 0.02
CA LEU A 111 3.50 -9.81 1.29
C LEU A 111 4.94 -10.32 1.28
N SER A 112 5.18 -11.51 0.72
CA SER A 112 6.54 -12.07 0.63
C SER A 112 7.49 -11.23 -0.25
N ASN A 113 6.93 -10.49 -1.21
CA ASN A 113 7.68 -9.70 -2.19
C ASN A 113 7.71 -8.20 -1.86
N THR A 114 6.96 -7.74 -0.85
CA THR A 114 6.86 -6.33 -0.49
C THR A 114 7.24 -6.13 0.97
N ARG A 115 8.26 -5.30 1.22
CA ARG A 115 8.77 -4.99 2.58
C ARG A 115 8.42 -3.56 2.97
N PRO A 116 8.16 -3.27 4.26
CA PRO A 116 7.88 -1.92 4.70
C PRO A 116 9.12 -1.03 4.53
N SER A 117 8.96 0.13 3.88
CA SER A 117 10.08 1.03 3.60
C SER A 117 10.22 2.15 4.64
N ALA A 118 9.11 2.61 5.22
CA ALA A 118 9.09 3.84 6.01
C ALA A 118 9.42 3.65 7.51
N HIS A 119 9.35 2.44 8.05
CA HIS A 119 9.58 2.18 9.47
C HIS A 119 11.01 2.52 9.94
N LEU A 120 12.00 2.50 9.04
CA LEU A 120 13.42 2.68 9.37
C LEU A 120 13.74 4.04 10.00
N HIS A 121 13.01 5.09 9.61
CA HIS A 121 13.28 6.46 10.04
C HIS A 121 12.23 7.03 11.00
N ALA A 122 11.32 6.19 11.53
CA ALA A 122 10.23 6.63 12.40
C ALA A 122 10.73 7.53 13.55
N HIS A 123 11.74 7.06 14.28
CA HIS A 123 12.35 7.80 15.41
C HIS A 123 12.96 9.15 15.02
N LEU A 124 13.44 9.32 13.78
CA LEU A 124 13.99 10.59 13.30
C LEU A 124 12.87 11.60 13.03
N TYR A 125 11.76 11.11 12.46
CA TYR A 125 10.58 11.94 12.24
C TYR A 125 9.94 12.39 13.54
N ASP A 126 9.82 11.49 14.53
CA ASP A 126 9.30 11.80 15.85
C ASP A 126 10.14 12.89 16.52
N ARG A 127 11.46 12.70 16.58
CA ARG A 127 12.38 13.69 17.14
C ARG A 127 12.28 15.05 16.44
N PHE A 128 12.29 15.05 15.11
CA PHE A 128 12.17 16.30 14.36
C PHE A 128 10.83 17.00 14.64
N ASN A 129 9.75 16.24 14.78
CA ASN A 129 8.42 16.77 15.09
C ASN A 129 8.35 17.31 16.52
N ASP A 130 9.03 16.71 17.49
CA ASP A 130 9.11 17.25 18.85
C ASP A 130 9.86 18.60 18.88
N ASP A 131 10.94 18.73 18.11
CA ASP A 131 11.77 19.94 18.09
C ASP A 131 11.15 21.10 17.26
N TYR A 132 10.54 20.76 16.12
CA TYR A 132 10.15 21.73 15.09
C TYR A 132 8.69 21.64 14.64
N GLY A 133 7.96 20.61 15.09
CA GLY A 133 6.59 20.33 14.67
C GLY A 133 5.61 21.39 15.13
N SER A 134 4.56 21.56 14.35
CA SER A 134 3.42 22.37 14.73
C SER A 134 2.41 21.49 15.44
N HIS A 135 2.30 21.62 16.77
CA HIS A 135 1.20 20.99 17.49
C HIS A 135 -0.11 21.66 17.06
N ILE A 136 -0.95 20.89 16.37
CA ILE A 136 -2.35 21.27 16.17
C ILE A 136 -2.99 21.01 17.53
N LEU A 137 -3.35 22.07 18.27
CA LEU A 137 -4.22 21.96 19.43
C LEU A 137 -5.48 21.22 18.95
N LYS A 138 -5.69 20.00 19.49
CA LYS A 138 -6.92 19.25 19.29
C LYS A 138 -8.09 19.99 19.94
#